data_AF-A0A7C6Y4X9-F1
#
_entry.id   AF-A0A7C6Y4X9-F1
#
_cell.length_a   1.000
_cell.length_b   1.000
_cell.length_c   1.000
_cell.angle_alpha   90.00
_cell.angle_beta   90.00
_cell.angle_gamma   90.00
#
_symmetry.space_group_name_H-M   'P 1'
#
loop_
_entity.id
_entity.type
_entity.pdbx_description
1 polymer ?
#
loop_
_entity_poly.entity_id
_entity_poly.type
_entity_poly.pdbx_seq_one_letter_code
_entity_poly.pdbx_strand_id
1 'polypeptide(L)'
;METKIQANMQLIEELKAKLAEIAENAKELELYNDQLASISTLKKAPLKMTLETVYLEGWVRSDQVTEFEKAVKKGTNLFDLEISDPAPEDNPPTYTKNNRFVTPFEAITDMFSRPSRYDVDPNPVMSIWFWIIFGMMMGDVGYGVLMFIIFFALIKFRKPKGDSLKLYKLLLYSSITTIFWGVMFGSYFGYTISPILLEPMADLTKYLIVSFVIGGLHVITGMLVAAYANIRQGKLLDALFDQFSWVLVIVGIGLVFIEEIKNIGIALALTGALIILLTAGRSKKNIFGKLFGGFSSLYNITGYASDILSYSRIMALSLSTAVIAYVMNLLAEMVMGNFIGYFFAAIIYLIGHIFNLLMGLLSAYVHDSRLQYIEFFGKFYEGGGEEFAPLSYKLKYIDQIQDQDAN
;
A
#
# COMPACT_ATOMS: atom_id res chain seq x y z
N MET A 1 4.10 -0.39 -61.22
CA MET A 1 4.28 -0.27 -59.75
C MET A 1 3.00 0.30 -59.13
N GLU A 2 2.44 1.37 -59.71
CA GLU A 2 1.18 2.02 -59.30
C GLU A 2 -0.05 1.10 -59.31
N THR A 3 -0.19 0.21 -60.29
CA THR A 3 -1.30 -0.76 -60.36
C THR A 3 -1.31 -1.77 -59.21
N LYS A 4 -0.12 -2.20 -58.75
CA LYS A 4 -0.01 -3.06 -57.57
C LYS A 4 -0.30 -2.29 -56.28
N ILE A 5 0.05 -1.00 -56.23
CA ILE A 5 -0.25 -0.12 -55.09
C ILE A 5 -1.77 0.10 -54.98
N GLN A 6 -2.46 0.36 -56.09
CA GLN A 6 -3.93 0.49 -56.10
C GLN A 6 -4.65 -0.80 -55.72
N ALA A 7 -4.22 -1.96 -56.25
CA ALA A 7 -4.78 -3.26 -55.87
C ALA A 7 -4.59 -3.55 -54.37
N ASN A 8 -3.41 -3.24 -53.81
CA ASN A 8 -3.15 -3.42 -52.38
C ASN A 8 -3.97 -2.44 -51.51
N MET A 9 -4.20 -1.19 -51.94
CA MET A 9 -5.07 -0.26 -51.22
C MET A 9 -6.52 -0.74 -51.20
N GLN A 10 -7.03 -1.27 -52.31
CA GLN A 10 -8.38 -1.85 -52.37
C GLN A 10 -8.50 -3.06 -51.46
N LEU A 11 -7.48 -3.93 -51.43
CA LEU A 11 -7.44 -5.08 -50.53
C LEU A 11 -7.41 -4.67 -49.06
N ILE A 12 -6.67 -3.61 -48.70
CA ILE A 12 -6.64 -3.06 -47.33
C ILE A 12 -8.03 -2.56 -46.91
N GLU A 13 -8.73 -1.83 -47.78
CA GLU A 13 -10.08 -1.35 -47.49
C GLU A 13 -11.10 -2.50 -47.39
N GLU A 14 -11.01 -3.52 -48.24
CA GLU A 14 -11.85 -4.72 -48.14
C GLU A 14 -11.59 -5.49 -46.83
N LEU A 15 -10.32 -5.65 -46.44
CA LEU A 15 -9.95 -6.30 -45.18
C LEU A 15 -10.40 -5.48 -43.96
N LYS A 16 -10.33 -4.16 -44.01
CA LYS A 16 -10.89 -3.29 -42.95
C LYS A 16 -12.40 -3.42 -42.84
N ALA A 17 -13.11 -3.49 -43.97
CA ALA A 17 -14.56 -3.68 -43.99
C ALA A 17 -14.96 -5.03 -43.38
N LYS A 18 -14.27 -6.12 -43.75
CA LYS A 18 -14.47 -7.45 -43.14
C LYS A 18 -14.12 -7.45 -41.64
N LEU A 19 -13.06 -6.76 -41.23
CA LEU A 19 -12.73 -6.61 -39.81
C LEU A 19 -13.81 -5.83 -39.06
N ALA A 20 -14.39 -4.79 -39.65
CA ALA A 20 -15.46 -4.02 -39.04
C ALA A 20 -16.74 -4.87 -38.87
N GLU A 21 -17.11 -5.64 -39.88
CA GLU A 21 -18.24 -6.58 -39.83
C GLU A 21 -18.06 -7.65 -38.73
N ILE A 22 -16.87 -8.24 -38.62
CA ILE A 22 -16.55 -9.21 -37.57
C ILE A 22 -16.52 -8.53 -36.18
N ALA A 23 -16.06 -7.27 -36.10
CA ALA A 23 -16.00 -6.52 -34.85
C ALA A 23 -17.38 -6.15 -34.29
N GLU A 24 -18.44 -6.09 -35.12
CA GLU A 24 -19.81 -5.90 -34.62
C GLU A 24 -20.22 -7.03 -33.65
N ASN A 25 -19.79 -8.26 -33.92
CA ASN A 25 -20.04 -9.43 -33.06
C ASN A 25 -19.09 -9.51 -31.85
N ALA A 26 -18.14 -8.60 -31.70
CA ALA A 26 -17.18 -8.63 -30.60
C ALA A 26 -17.87 -8.54 -29.24
N LYS A 27 -18.96 -7.75 -29.13
CA LYS A 27 -19.73 -7.62 -27.89
C LYS A 27 -20.40 -8.94 -27.48
N GLU A 28 -20.91 -9.71 -28.43
CA GLU A 28 -21.51 -11.02 -28.15
C GLU A 28 -20.45 -12.03 -27.70
N LEU A 29 -19.27 -12.00 -28.33
CA LEU A 29 -18.13 -12.83 -27.90
C LEU A 29 -17.64 -12.46 -26.50
N GLU A 30 -17.60 -11.17 -26.17
CA GLU A 30 -17.27 -10.67 -24.83
C GLU A 30 -18.28 -11.16 -23.78
N LEU A 31 -19.59 -11.10 -24.09
CA LEU A 31 -20.65 -11.65 -23.24
C LEU A 31 -20.49 -13.16 -23.04
N TYR A 32 -20.27 -13.90 -24.12
CA TYR A 32 -20.12 -15.35 -24.05
C TYR A 32 -18.90 -15.77 -23.24
N ASN A 33 -17.80 -15.01 -23.35
CA ASN A 33 -16.60 -15.22 -22.54
C ASN A 33 -16.89 -15.02 -21.04
N ASP A 34 -17.56 -13.93 -20.67
CA ASP A 34 -17.93 -13.65 -19.27
C ASP A 34 -18.89 -14.73 -18.71
N GLN A 35 -19.82 -15.23 -19.53
CA GLN A 35 -20.71 -16.35 -19.17
C GLN A 35 -19.93 -17.65 -18.93
N LEU A 36 -19.08 -18.06 -19.87
CA LEU A 36 -18.27 -19.27 -19.74
C LEU A 36 -17.31 -19.18 -18.54
N ALA A 37 -16.70 -18.01 -18.30
CA ALA A 37 -15.84 -17.77 -17.16
C ALA A 37 -16.61 -17.92 -15.84
N SER A 38 -17.83 -17.42 -15.78
CA SER A 38 -18.72 -17.56 -14.62
C SER A 38 -19.14 -19.02 -14.39
N ILE A 39 -19.56 -19.73 -15.44
CA ILE A 39 -19.89 -21.17 -15.36
C ILE A 39 -18.69 -21.99 -14.89
N SER A 40 -17.49 -21.69 -15.39
CA SER A 40 -16.27 -22.37 -14.98
C SER A 40 -15.96 -22.15 -13.49
N THR A 41 -16.32 -20.99 -12.94
CA THR A 41 -16.14 -20.66 -11.52
C THR A 41 -17.15 -21.41 -10.66
N LEU A 42 -18.42 -21.47 -11.09
CA LEU A 42 -19.45 -22.26 -10.42
C LEU A 42 -19.09 -23.75 -10.35
N LYS A 43 -18.53 -24.32 -11.43
CA LYS A 43 -18.10 -25.72 -11.47
C LYS A 43 -16.93 -26.04 -10.53
N LYS A 44 -16.19 -25.03 -10.05
CA LYS A 44 -15.10 -25.19 -9.09
C LYS A 44 -15.57 -25.17 -7.63
N ALA A 45 -16.85 -24.89 -7.38
CA ALA A 45 -17.37 -24.87 -6.03
C ALA A 45 -17.23 -26.27 -5.36
N PRO A 46 -16.83 -26.33 -4.08
CA PRO A 46 -16.63 -27.58 -3.36
C PRO A 46 -18.00 -28.23 -3.07
N LEU A 47 -18.46 -29.03 -4.01
CA LEU A 47 -19.80 -29.58 -4.02
C LEU A 47 -19.72 -31.10 -3.94
N LYS A 48 -20.33 -31.67 -2.89
CA LYS A 48 -20.45 -33.13 -2.72
C LYS A 48 -21.88 -33.51 -3.11
N MET A 49 -22.02 -34.43 -4.07
CA MET A 49 -23.34 -34.87 -4.54
C MET A 49 -23.60 -36.31 -4.12
N THR A 50 -24.83 -36.56 -3.70
CA THR A 50 -25.43 -37.90 -3.64
C THR A 50 -26.47 -38.01 -4.76
N LEU A 51 -27.20 -39.13 -4.83
CA LEU A 51 -28.24 -39.33 -5.85
C LEU A 51 -29.41 -38.35 -5.72
N GLU A 52 -29.68 -37.86 -4.50
CA GLU A 52 -30.88 -37.04 -4.20
C GLU A 52 -30.55 -35.72 -3.49
N THR A 53 -29.32 -35.56 -2.97
CA THR A 53 -28.94 -34.39 -2.18
C THR A 53 -27.59 -33.83 -2.61
N VAL A 54 -27.53 -32.50 -2.66
CA VAL A 54 -26.30 -31.74 -2.86
C VAL A 54 -25.88 -31.14 -1.53
N TYR A 55 -24.66 -31.44 -1.09
CA TYR A 55 -24.03 -30.88 0.09
C TYR A 55 -22.97 -29.85 -0.32
N LEU A 56 -23.09 -28.65 0.23
CA LEU A 56 -22.17 -27.54 0.00
C LEU A 56 -21.74 -26.98 1.35
N GLU A 57 -20.43 -26.82 1.51
CA GLU A 57 -19.82 -26.28 2.71
C GLU A 57 -18.91 -25.12 2.30
N GLY A 58 -18.97 -24.04 3.07
CA GLY A 58 -18.20 -22.84 2.76
C GLY A 58 -18.37 -21.75 3.79
N TRP A 59 -17.55 -20.72 3.65
CA TRP A 59 -17.53 -19.59 4.55
C TRP A 59 -18.50 -18.51 4.09
N VAL A 60 -19.30 -18.00 5.01
CA VAL A 60 -20.15 -16.83 4.80
C VAL A 60 -19.75 -15.76 5.80
N ARG A 61 -19.79 -14.49 5.37
CA ARG A 61 -19.54 -13.38 6.28
C ARG A 61 -20.71 -13.20 7.22
N SER A 62 -20.43 -12.96 8.50
CA SER A 62 -21.45 -12.75 9.54
C SER A 62 -22.44 -11.62 9.21
N ASP A 63 -22.01 -10.59 8.48
CA ASP A 63 -22.86 -9.48 8.07
C ASP A 63 -23.76 -9.79 6.86
N GLN A 64 -23.51 -10.88 6.13
CA GLN A 64 -24.28 -11.28 4.94
C GLN A 64 -25.10 -12.55 5.13
N VAL A 65 -25.11 -13.14 6.33
CA VAL A 65 -25.85 -14.37 6.64
C VAL A 65 -27.34 -14.25 6.28
N THR A 66 -27.96 -13.12 6.65
CA THR A 66 -29.39 -12.89 6.40
C THR A 66 -29.73 -12.73 4.91
N GLU A 67 -28.81 -12.16 4.13
CA GLU A 67 -28.96 -12.01 2.68
C GLU A 67 -28.77 -13.37 1.98
N PHE A 68 -27.80 -14.15 2.46
CA PHE A 68 -27.55 -15.52 2.00
C PHE A 68 -28.77 -16.41 2.22
N GLU A 69 -29.36 -16.41 3.41
CA GLU A 69 -30.58 -17.18 3.70
C GLU A 69 -31.75 -16.83 2.76
N LYS A 70 -31.93 -15.54 2.45
CA LYS A 70 -32.95 -15.09 1.49
C LYS A 70 -32.66 -15.59 0.08
N ALA A 71 -31.40 -15.55 -0.35
CA ALA A 71 -30.98 -16.03 -1.66
C ALA A 71 -31.23 -17.54 -1.81
N VAL A 72 -30.91 -18.33 -0.77
CA VAL A 72 -31.15 -19.79 -0.75
C VAL A 72 -32.66 -20.09 -0.83
N LYS A 73 -33.48 -19.41 -0.02
CA LYS A 73 -34.95 -19.56 -0.04
C LYS A 73 -35.58 -19.24 -1.40
N LYS A 74 -34.98 -18.30 -2.16
CA LYS A 74 -35.45 -17.95 -3.50
C LYS A 74 -35.04 -18.99 -4.55
N GLY A 75 -33.91 -19.65 -4.35
CA GLY A 75 -33.36 -20.63 -5.28
C GLY A 75 -33.96 -22.03 -5.15
N THR A 76 -34.28 -22.47 -3.93
CA THR A 76 -34.78 -23.83 -3.67
C THR A 76 -35.87 -23.86 -2.59
N ASN A 77 -36.88 -24.72 -2.79
CA ASN A 77 -37.97 -24.92 -1.83
C ASN A 77 -37.64 -25.96 -0.73
N LEU A 78 -36.66 -26.82 -0.97
CA LEU A 78 -36.19 -27.86 -0.05
C LEU A 78 -34.69 -27.64 0.17
N PHE A 79 -34.33 -27.17 1.36
CA PHE A 79 -32.96 -27.04 1.81
C PHE A 79 -32.90 -27.17 3.34
N ASP A 80 -31.77 -27.64 3.84
CA ASP A 80 -31.41 -27.58 5.25
C ASP A 80 -30.14 -26.72 5.36
N LEU A 81 -30.09 -25.83 6.35
CA LEU A 81 -29.05 -24.82 6.46
C LEU A 81 -28.60 -24.70 7.91
N GLU A 82 -27.36 -25.15 8.15
CA GLU A 82 -26.68 -25.06 9.43
C GLU A 82 -25.64 -23.94 9.37
N ILE A 83 -25.74 -22.98 10.29
CA ILE A 83 -24.77 -21.89 10.45
C ILE A 83 -24.17 -22.00 11.84
N SER A 84 -22.85 -22.13 11.90
CA SER A 84 -22.08 -22.18 13.13
C SER A 84 -20.87 -21.25 13.04
N ASP A 85 -20.41 -20.77 14.20
CA ASP A 85 -19.17 -20.00 14.28
C ASP A 85 -17.96 -20.91 14.08
N PRO A 86 -16.88 -20.45 13.41
CA PRO A 86 -15.69 -21.25 13.18
C PRO A 86 -15.06 -21.71 14.50
N ALA A 87 -14.73 -22.99 14.59
CA ALA A 87 -14.00 -23.53 15.72
C ALA A 87 -12.60 -22.87 15.85
N PRO A 88 -11.93 -22.98 17.02
CA PRO A 88 -10.57 -22.46 17.18
C PRO A 88 -9.54 -23.09 16.23
N GLU A 89 -9.83 -24.31 15.76
CA GLU A 89 -8.97 -25.11 14.89
C GLU A 89 -9.20 -24.83 13.40
N ASP A 90 -10.31 -24.16 13.08
CA ASP A 90 -10.64 -23.77 11.72
C ASP A 90 -9.86 -22.52 11.31
N ASN A 91 -9.40 -22.50 10.07
CA ASN A 91 -8.75 -21.36 9.42
C ASN A 91 -9.73 -20.71 8.42
N PRO A 92 -10.68 -19.90 8.87
CA PRO A 92 -11.56 -19.19 7.94
C PRO A 92 -10.77 -18.16 7.14
N PRO A 93 -11.18 -17.89 5.89
CA PRO A 93 -10.61 -16.83 5.08
C PRO A 93 -10.86 -15.45 5.69
N THR A 94 -9.92 -14.54 5.48
CA THR A 94 -9.94 -13.18 5.99
C THR A 94 -10.62 -12.23 5.02
N TYR A 95 -11.47 -11.36 5.55
CA TYR A 95 -12.07 -10.23 4.84
C TYR A 95 -11.85 -8.93 5.63
N THR A 96 -11.26 -7.93 4.99
CA THR A 96 -11.05 -6.59 5.57
C THR A 96 -12.14 -5.62 5.10
N LYS A 97 -12.83 -4.98 6.05
CA LYS A 97 -13.83 -3.96 5.76
C LYS A 97 -13.23 -2.56 5.95
N ASN A 98 -12.68 -2.01 4.86
CA ASN A 98 -12.02 -0.72 4.87
C ASN A 98 -12.81 0.40 4.19
N ASN A 99 -12.57 1.64 4.61
CA ASN A 99 -13.16 2.84 4.02
C ASN A 99 -12.60 3.09 2.61
N ARG A 100 -13.33 3.86 1.78
CA ARG A 100 -12.97 4.18 0.37
C ARG A 100 -11.55 4.77 0.19
N PHE A 101 -11.02 5.42 1.23
CA PHE A 101 -9.66 5.94 1.24
C PHE A 101 -8.62 4.84 1.51
N VAL A 102 -8.93 3.90 2.40
CA VAL A 102 -8.03 2.84 2.87
C VAL A 102 -8.00 1.65 1.89
N THR A 103 -9.12 1.34 1.23
CA THR A 103 -9.23 0.19 0.30
C THR A 103 -8.11 0.12 -0.76
N PRO A 104 -7.68 1.23 -1.41
CA PRO A 104 -6.58 1.19 -2.36
C PRO A 104 -5.24 0.74 -1.74
N PHE A 105 -5.00 1.05 -0.47
CA PHE A 105 -3.77 0.70 0.24
C PHE A 105 -3.72 -0.79 0.60
N GLU A 106 -4.85 -1.50 0.60
CA GLU A 106 -4.85 -2.96 0.76
C GLU A 106 -3.95 -3.64 -0.26
N ALA A 107 -3.82 -3.10 -1.49
CA ALA A 107 -2.94 -3.65 -2.51
C ALA A 107 -1.48 -3.81 -2.02
N ILE A 108 -1.00 -2.95 -1.12
CA ILE A 108 0.34 -3.06 -0.52
C ILE A 108 0.39 -4.22 0.47
N THR A 109 -0.58 -4.28 1.38
CA THR A 109 -0.67 -5.35 2.39
C THR A 109 -0.84 -6.72 1.73
N ASP A 110 -1.69 -6.80 0.70
CA ASP A 110 -2.03 -8.00 -0.05
C ASP A 110 -0.81 -8.57 -0.81
N MET A 111 0.12 -7.70 -1.24
CA MET A 111 1.39 -8.11 -1.85
C MET A 111 2.40 -8.68 -0.85
N PHE A 112 2.29 -8.35 0.44
CA PHE A 112 3.15 -8.91 1.48
C PHE A 112 2.56 -10.20 2.02
N SER A 113 1.41 -10.09 2.67
CA SER A 113 0.62 -11.22 3.18
C SER A 113 -0.70 -10.67 3.71
N ARG A 114 -1.80 -11.42 3.54
CA ARG A 114 -3.12 -11.05 4.10
C ARG A 114 -3.15 -11.23 5.63
N PRO A 115 -3.96 -10.44 6.36
CA PRO A 115 -4.00 -10.53 7.81
C PRO A 115 -4.51 -11.89 8.26
N SER A 116 -3.92 -12.46 9.31
CA SER A 116 -4.51 -13.64 9.95
C SER A 116 -5.80 -13.26 10.68
N ARG A 117 -6.60 -14.27 11.09
CA ARG A 117 -7.82 -14.08 11.90
C ARG A 117 -7.57 -13.28 13.18
N TYR A 118 -6.38 -13.43 13.77
CA TYR A 118 -6.04 -12.83 15.05
C TYR A 118 -5.28 -11.50 14.90
N ASP A 119 -4.83 -11.19 13.69
CA ASP A 119 -4.11 -9.96 13.40
C ASP A 119 -5.05 -8.76 13.44
N VAL A 120 -4.50 -7.64 13.87
CA VAL A 120 -5.15 -6.34 13.71
C VAL A 120 -4.91 -5.87 12.29
N ASP A 121 -5.96 -5.42 11.61
CA ASP A 121 -5.85 -4.89 10.25
C ASP A 121 -4.85 -3.70 10.22
N PRO A 122 -3.71 -3.80 9.51
CA PRO A 122 -2.73 -2.73 9.45
C PRO A 122 -3.16 -1.57 8.54
N ASN A 123 -4.09 -1.80 7.61
CA ASN A 123 -4.40 -0.87 6.53
C ASN A 123 -4.82 0.54 6.99
N PRO A 124 -5.67 0.71 8.02
CA PRO A 124 -6.10 2.04 8.44
C PRO A 124 -4.94 2.93 8.89
N VAL A 125 -3.97 2.37 9.63
CA VAL A 125 -2.81 3.12 10.13
C VAL A 125 -1.74 3.23 9.04
N MET A 126 -1.46 2.13 8.34
CA MET A 126 -0.48 2.08 7.26
C MET A 126 -0.82 3.06 6.15
N SER A 127 -2.09 3.17 5.75
CA SER A 127 -2.52 4.06 4.66
C SER A 127 -2.12 5.51 4.89
N ILE A 128 -2.21 6.01 6.12
CA ILE A 128 -1.84 7.39 6.47
C ILE A 128 -0.32 7.57 6.36
N TRP A 129 0.44 6.62 6.90
CA TRP A 129 1.89 6.70 6.91
C TRP A 129 2.51 6.53 5.52
N PHE A 130 2.06 5.53 4.76
CA PHE A 130 2.46 5.34 3.37
C PHE A 130 2.13 6.60 2.55
N TRP A 131 0.93 7.15 2.72
CA TRP A 131 0.53 8.36 2.00
C TRP A 131 1.46 9.56 2.28
N ILE A 132 1.91 9.74 3.53
CA ILE A 132 2.85 10.80 3.92
C ILE A 132 4.28 10.51 3.44
N ILE A 133 4.80 9.32 3.71
CA ILE A 133 6.18 8.92 3.42
C ILE A 133 6.44 8.92 1.92
N PHE A 134 5.53 8.36 1.12
CA PHE A 134 5.62 8.40 -0.34
C PHE A 134 5.75 9.84 -0.85
N GLY A 135 4.90 10.75 -0.34
CA GLY A 135 4.89 12.15 -0.75
C GLY A 135 6.22 12.84 -0.46
N MET A 136 6.82 12.55 0.70
CA MET A 136 8.14 13.08 1.06
C MET A 136 9.28 12.52 0.20
N MET A 137 9.25 11.22 -0.11
CA MET A 137 10.28 10.58 -0.93
C MET A 137 10.36 11.16 -2.34
N MET A 138 9.22 11.56 -2.90
CA MET A 138 9.16 12.10 -4.26
C MET A 138 9.24 13.63 -4.29
N GLY A 139 8.52 14.32 -3.39
CA GLY A 139 8.78 15.71 -3.01
C GLY A 139 8.88 16.77 -4.12
N ASP A 140 8.13 16.64 -5.23
CA ASP A 140 8.17 17.60 -6.35
C ASP A 140 6.78 17.85 -6.95
N VAL A 141 6.41 19.13 -7.12
CA VAL A 141 5.09 19.53 -7.61
C VAL A 141 4.87 19.11 -9.07
N GLY A 142 5.88 19.27 -9.93
CA GLY A 142 5.80 18.98 -11.35
C GLY A 142 5.53 17.50 -11.59
N TYR A 143 6.31 16.64 -10.93
CA TYR A 143 6.11 15.20 -11.02
C TYR A 143 4.80 14.74 -10.38
N GLY A 144 4.40 15.34 -9.25
CA GLY A 144 3.13 15.04 -8.60
C GLY A 144 1.92 15.38 -9.49
N VAL A 145 1.90 16.54 -10.14
CA VAL A 145 0.83 16.92 -11.09
C VAL A 145 0.80 15.97 -12.30
N LEU A 146 1.97 15.62 -12.84
CA LEU A 146 2.05 14.71 -13.98
C LEU A 146 1.53 13.31 -13.62
N MET A 147 1.90 12.78 -12.45
CA MET A 147 1.32 11.54 -11.92
C MET A 147 -0.20 11.64 -11.78
N PHE A 148 -0.70 12.72 -11.19
CA PHE A 148 -2.13 12.91 -10.99
C PHE A 148 -2.90 12.82 -12.32
N ILE A 149 -2.42 13.52 -13.34
CA ILE A 149 -3.02 13.52 -14.68
C ILE A 149 -2.97 12.12 -15.31
N ILE A 150 -1.82 11.45 -15.26
CA ILE A 150 -1.63 10.12 -15.86
C ILE A 150 -2.56 9.09 -15.20
N PHE A 151 -2.55 8.98 -13.87
CA PHE A 151 -3.37 7.99 -13.17
C PHE A 151 -4.85 8.31 -13.23
N PHE A 152 -5.23 9.60 -13.21
CA PHE A 152 -6.62 10.01 -13.43
C PHE A 152 -7.11 9.63 -14.83
N ALA A 153 -6.29 9.88 -15.86
CA ALA A 153 -6.60 9.48 -17.23
C ALA A 153 -6.70 7.96 -17.38
N LEU A 154 -5.79 7.20 -16.77
CA LEU A 154 -5.82 5.73 -16.79
C LEU A 154 -7.11 5.18 -16.17
N ILE A 155 -7.53 5.71 -15.02
CA ILE A 155 -8.77 5.29 -14.36
C ILE A 155 -9.98 5.61 -15.25
N LYS A 156 -10.02 6.81 -15.85
CA LYS A 156 -11.14 7.27 -16.68
C LYS A 156 -11.25 6.51 -18.01
N PHE A 157 -10.13 6.25 -18.70
CA PHE A 157 -10.14 5.66 -20.04
C PHE A 157 -10.08 4.12 -20.02
N ARG A 158 -9.32 3.50 -19.11
CA ARG A 158 -9.15 2.03 -19.09
C ARG A 158 -10.18 1.33 -18.21
N LYS A 159 -10.91 2.05 -17.35
CA LYS A 159 -11.89 1.51 -16.38
C LYS A 159 -11.40 0.19 -15.74
N PRO A 160 -10.23 0.18 -15.10
CA PRO A 160 -9.67 -1.03 -14.51
C PRO A 160 -10.59 -1.55 -13.40
N LYS A 161 -10.64 -2.88 -13.24
CA LYS A 161 -11.38 -3.59 -12.19
C LYS A 161 -10.40 -4.34 -11.29
N GLY A 162 -10.80 -4.61 -10.04
CA GLY A 162 -10.01 -5.37 -9.07
C GLY A 162 -8.71 -4.65 -8.63
N ASP A 163 -7.62 -5.40 -8.51
CA ASP A 163 -6.36 -4.93 -7.93
C ASP A 163 -5.68 -3.81 -8.71
N SER A 164 -5.82 -3.80 -10.05
CA SER A 164 -5.30 -2.70 -10.86
C SER A 164 -5.97 -1.36 -10.53
N LEU A 165 -7.26 -1.38 -10.17
CA LEU A 165 -7.96 -0.17 -9.72
C LEU A 165 -7.45 0.28 -8.35
N LYS A 166 -7.17 -0.66 -7.43
CA LYS A 166 -6.58 -0.35 -6.13
C LYS A 166 -5.22 0.33 -6.33
N LEU A 167 -4.34 -0.24 -7.15
CA LEU A 167 -3.02 0.31 -7.43
C LEU A 167 -3.09 1.70 -8.08
N TYR A 168 -3.95 1.92 -9.07
CA TYR A 168 -4.05 3.23 -9.72
C TYR A 168 -4.62 4.29 -8.78
N LYS A 169 -5.59 3.93 -7.94
CA LYS A 169 -6.11 4.85 -6.90
C LYS A 169 -5.06 5.16 -5.84
N LEU A 170 -4.27 4.18 -5.44
CA LEU A 170 -3.15 4.38 -4.53
C LEU A 170 -2.16 5.40 -5.11
N LEU A 171 -1.69 5.19 -6.34
CA LEU A 171 -0.75 6.12 -6.99
C LEU A 171 -1.37 7.51 -7.24
N LEU A 172 -2.68 7.57 -7.51
CA LEU A 172 -3.42 8.83 -7.61
C LEU A 172 -3.46 9.56 -6.25
N TYR A 173 -3.75 8.88 -5.15
CA TYR A 173 -3.76 9.51 -3.83
C TYR A 173 -2.36 9.95 -3.41
N SER A 174 -1.35 9.13 -3.65
CA SER A 174 0.06 9.48 -3.42
C SER A 174 0.51 10.71 -4.23
N SER A 175 -0.03 10.94 -5.42
CA SER A 175 0.29 12.14 -6.20
C SER A 175 -0.13 13.44 -5.49
N ILE A 176 -1.21 13.40 -4.70
CA ILE A 176 -1.69 14.56 -3.93
C ILE A 176 -0.69 14.92 -2.82
N THR A 177 -0.14 13.93 -2.12
CA THR A 177 0.88 14.18 -1.09
C THR A 177 2.22 14.57 -1.68
N THR A 178 2.59 14.03 -2.84
CA THR A 178 3.78 14.49 -3.58
C THR A 178 3.66 15.97 -3.94
N ILE A 179 2.48 16.43 -4.40
CA ILE A 179 2.25 17.86 -4.65
C ILE A 179 2.36 18.67 -3.37
N PHE A 180 1.72 18.22 -2.28
CA PHE A 180 1.77 18.91 -0.99
C PHE A 180 3.20 19.08 -0.50
N TRP A 181 3.99 17.99 -0.44
CA TRP A 181 5.39 18.05 -0.01
C TRP A 181 6.28 18.78 -1.01
N GLY A 182 5.99 18.69 -2.31
CA GLY A 182 6.67 19.49 -3.33
C GLY A 182 6.51 21.00 -3.09
N VAL A 183 5.33 21.46 -2.69
CA VAL A 183 5.10 22.87 -2.31
C VAL A 183 5.84 23.20 -1.01
N MET A 184 5.83 22.30 -0.02
CA MET A 184 6.56 22.50 1.24
C MET A 184 8.07 22.60 1.02
N PHE A 185 8.61 21.83 0.07
CA PHE A 185 10.01 21.86 -0.32
C PHE A 185 10.36 22.94 -1.35
N GLY A 186 9.34 23.54 -2.00
CA GLY A 186 9.52 24.49 -3.08
C GLY A 186 10.08 23.89 -4.36
N SER A 187 9.98 22.57 -4.60
CA SER A 187 10.54 21.92 -5.79
C SER A 187 9.52 21.81 -6.92
N TYR A 188 9.85 22.38 -8.08
CA TYR A 188 9.04 22.36 -9.30
C TYR A 188 9.89 21.86 -10.48
N PHE A 189 9.74 20.59 -10.87
CA PHE A 189 10.59 19.96 -11.90
C PHE A 189 12.10 20.14 -11.62
N GLY A 190 12.50 20.12 -10.35
CA GLY A 190 13.90 20.37 -9.94
C GLY A 190 14.35 21.84 -9.90
N TYR A 191 13.45 22.81 -10.16
CA TYR A 191 13.70 24.21 -9.83
C TYR A 191 13.18 24.52 -8.41
N THR A 192 14.03 25.14 -7.59
CA THR A 192 13.63 25.61 -6.27
C THR A 192 12.96 26.99 -6.40
N ILE A 193 11.66 27.07 -6.10
CA ILE A 193 10.90 28.32 -6.05
C ILE A 193 10.33 28.46 -4.63
N SER A 194 10.90 29.38 -3.84
CA SER A 194 10.41 29.79 -2.51
C SER A 194 10.03 28.62 -1.57
N PRO A 195 11.00 27.91 -0.98
CA PRO A 195 10.72 26.82 -0.05
C PRO A 195 10.02 27.35 1.21
N ILE A 196 8.89 26.72 1.59
CA ILE A 196 8.13 27.11 2.78
C ILE A 196 8.73 26.48 4.03
N LEU A 197 9.08 25.19 3.96
CA LEU A 197 9.57 24.43 5.11
C LEU A 197 11.08 24.23 5.04
N LEU A 198 11.56 23.62 3.96
CA LEU A 198 12.94 23.17 3.84
C LEU A 198 13.30 22.89 2.39
N GLU A 199 14.49 23.31 1.95
CA GLU A 199 15.03 22.90 0.65
C GLU A 199 15.89 21.62 0.82
N PRO A 200 15.51 20.47 0.21
CA PRO A 200 16.20 19.20 0.40
C PRO A 200 17.70 19.21 0.05
N MET A 201 18.10 20.01 -0.93
CA MET A 201 19.49 20.13 -1.38
C MET A 201 20.33 21.05 -0.49
N ALA A 202 19.75 22.11 0.08
CA ALA A 202 20.48 23.09 0.89
C ALA A 202 20.56 22.69 2.37
N ASP A 203 19.49 22.09 2.91
CA ASP A 203 19.30 21.83 4.34
C ASP A 203 19.33 20.32 4.67
N LEU A 204 20.32 19.59 4.15
CA LEU A 204 20.38 18.12 4.24
C LEU A 204 20.30 17.59 5.69
N THR A 205 21.00 18.22 6.62
CA THR A 205 21.00 17.82 8.04
C THR A 205 19.61 17.95 8.66
N LYS A 206 18.90 19.06 8.39
CA LYS A 206 17.54 19.25 8.89
C LYS A 206 16.58 18.24 8.27
N TYR A 207 16.76 17.92 6.99
CA TYR A 207 15.91 16.92 6.32
C TYR A 207 16.13 15.50 6.85
N LEU A 208 17.38 15.16 7.18
CA LEU A 208 17.71 13.92 7.88
C LEU A 208 17.01 13.83 9.25
N ILE A 209 17.04 14.92 10.03
CA ILE A 209 16.36 14.98 11.33
C ILE A 209 14.85 14.77 11.15
N VAL A 210 14.20 15.45 10.19
CA VAL A 210 12.77 15.27 9.90
C VAL A 210 12.46 13.82 9.53
N SER A 211 13.32 13.20 8.72
CA SER A 211 13.17 11.79 8.32
C SER A 211 13.25 10.84 9.52
N PHE A 212 14.16 11.09 10.47
CA PHE A 212 14.25 10.30 11.70
C PHE A 212 13.08 10.54 12.65
N VAL A 213 12.57 11.77 12.74
CA VAL A 213 11.37 12.08 13.54
C VAL A 213 10.17 11.30 12.99
N ILE A 214 9.98 11.31 11.67
CA ILE A 214 8.89 10.55 11.03
C ILE A 214 9.08 9.05 11.19
N GLY A 215 10.31 8.54 11.04
CA GLY A 215 10.62 7.14 11.32
C GLY A 215 10.34 6.72 12.75
N GLY A 216 10.72 7.56 13.72
CA GLY A 216 10.43 7.36 15.14
C GLY A 216 8.92 7.33 15.40
N LEU A 217 8.17 8.30 14.88
CA LEU A 217 6.70 8.33 15.02
C LEU A 217 6.05 7.11 14.36
N HIS A 218 6.53 6.69 13.19
CA HIS A 218 6.00 5.51 12.50
C HIS A 218 6.24 4.23 13.30
N VAL A 219 7.46 4.01 13.79
CA VAL A 219 7.81 2.86 14.66
C VAL A 219 6.98 2.88 15.95
N ILE A 220 6.80 4.05 16.58
CA ILE A 220 5.95 4.21 17.76
C ILE A 220 4.51 3.81 17.44
N THR A 221 3.95 4.25 16.31
CA THR A 221 2.59 3.84 15.95
C THR A 221 2.48 2.32 15.73
N GLY A 222 3.48 1.67 15.14
CA GLY A 222 3.53 0.21 15.03
C GLY A 222 3.52 -0.49 16.39
N MET A 223 4.26 0.05 17.36
CA MET A 223 4.23 -0.44 18.75
C MET A 223 2.87 -0.22 19.43
N LEU A 224 2.18 0.88 19.14
CA LEU A 224 0.84 1.14 19.67
C LEU A 224 -0.19 0.17 19.08
N VAL A 225 -0.08 -0.19 17.79
CA VAL A 225 -0.91 -1.25 17.20
C VAL A 225 -0.61 -2.60 17.85
N ALA A 226 0.67 -2.92 18.10
CA ALA A 226 1.07 -4.12 18.83
C ALA A 226 0.49 -4.16 20.26
N ALA A 227 0.50 -3.03 20.96
CA ALA A 227 -0.08 -2.90 22.29
C ALA A 227 -1.60 -3.14 22.24
N TYR A 228 -2.28 -2.55 21.25
CA TYR A 228 -3.72 -2.76 21.04
C TYR A 228 -4.06 -4.22 20.75
N ALA A 229 -3.26 -4.90 19.92
CA ALA A 229 -3.43 -6.33 19.64
C ALA A 229 -3.32 -7.17 20.92
N ASN A 230 -2.32 -6.92 21.77
CA ASN A 230 -2.13 -7.63 23.04
C ASN A 230 -3.25 -7.35 24.05
N ILE A 231 -3.74 -6.11 24.12
CA ILE A 231 -4.88 -5.73 24.95
C ILE A 231 -6.15 -6.51 24.52
N ARG A 232 -6.38 -6.63 23.21
CA ARG A 232 -7.51 -7.40 22.67
C ARG A 232 -7.44 -8.89 23.00
N GLN A 233 -6.23 -9.44 23.15
CA GLN A 233 -6.00 -10.82 23.58
C GLN A 233 -6.01 -11.00 25.12
N GLY A 234 -6.31 -9.94 25.90
CA GLY A 234 -6.35 -9.99 27.36
C GLY A 234 -4.98 -9.91 28.05
N LYS A 235 -3.89 -9.69 27.31
CA LYS A 235 -2.51 -9.63 27.82
C LYS A 235 -2.08 -8.20 28.15
N LEU A 236 -2.76 -7.56 29.11
CA LEU A 236 -2.52 -6.16 29.49
C LEU A 236 -1.11 -5.89 30.03
N LEU A 237 -0.58 -6.82 30.82
CA LEU A 237 0.76 -6.68 31.39
C LEU A 237 1.84 -6.71 30.31
N ASP A 238 1.62 -7.44 29.22
CA ASP A 238 2.56 -7.54 28.10
C ASP A 238 2.59 -6.22 27.35
N ALA A 239 1.41 -5.66 27.03
CA ALA A 239 1.25 -4.34 26.43
C ALA A 239 2.01 -3.24 27.19
N LEU A 240 1.86 -3.18 28.52
CA LEU A 240 2.47 -2.14 29.36
C LEU A 240 3.99 -2.28 29.49
N PHE A 241 4.47 -3.49 29.81
CA PHE A 241 5.88 -3.69 30.13
C PHE A 241 6.78 -3.85 28.91
N ASP A 242 6.23 -4.28 27.77
CA ASP A 242 7.03 -4.46 26.56
C ASP A 242 6.84 -3.26 25.63
N GLN A 243 5.64 -2.98 25.12
CA GLN A 243 5.43 -1.93 24.11
C GLN A 243 5.56 -0.52 24.69
N PHE A 244 4.80 -0.18 25.74
CA PHE A 244 4.86 1.18 26.30
C PHE A 244 6.23 1.53 26.86
N SER A 245 6.95 0.56 27.43
CA SER A 245 8.30 0.78 27.94
C SER A 245 9.31 1.07 26.82
N TRP A 246 9.19 0.40 25.67
CA TRP A 246 9.98 0.73 24.47
C TRP A 246 9.63 2.09 23.88
N VAL A 247 8.36 2.48 23.89
CA VAL A 247 7.94 3.83 23.48
C VAL A 247 8.62 4.89 24.35
N LEU A 248 8.68 4.70 25.67
CA LEU A 248 9.41 5.61 26.57
C LEU A 248 10.90 5.70 26.24
N VAL A 249 11.53 4.58 25.91
CA VAL A 249 12.95 4.55 25.50
C VAL A 249 13.16 5.31 24.19
N ILE A 250 12.36 5.03 23.15
CA ILE A 250 12.51 5.68 21.83
C ILE A 250 12.24 7.18 21.92
N VAL A 251 11.17 7.58 22.60
CA VAL A 251 10.86 9.00 22.83
C VAL A 251 11.98 9.65 23.65
N GLY A 252 12.43 9.01 24.73
CA GLY A 252 13.52 9.52 25.56
C GLY A 252 14.81 9.77 24.77
N ILE A 253 15.20 8.83 23.92
CA ILE A 253 16.36 8.98 23.02
C ILE A 253 16.14 10.12 22.02
N GLY A 254 14.94 10.23 21.43
CA GLY A 254 14.61 11.33 20.53
C GLY A 254 14.75 12.71 21.19
N LEU A 255 14.29 12.87 22.43
CA LEU A 255 14.36 14.13 23.17
C LEU A 255 15.78 14.51 23.61
N VAL A 256 16.71 13.56 23.69
CA VAL A 256 18.13 13.84 24.01
C VAL A 256 18.79 14.73 22.97
N PHE A 257 18.32 14.69 21.72
CA PHE A 257 18.81 15.53 20.63
C PHE A 257 18.31 16.98 20.70
N ILE A 258 17.43 17.32 21.66
CA ILE A 258 16.91 18.67 21.87
C ILE A 258 17.51 19.21 23.18
N GLU A 259 18.40 20.19 23.08
CA GLU A 259 19.20 20.67 24.23
C GLU A 259 18.35 21.14 25.41
N GLU A 260 17.21 21.80 25.16
CA GLU A 260 16.32 22.35 26.20
C GLU A 260 15.65 21.28 27.07
N ILE A 261 15.38 20.09 26.51
CA ILE A 261 14.64 19.00 27.18
C ILE A 261 15.47 17.74 27.36
N LYS A 262 16.78 17.82 27.10
CA LYS A 262 17.72 16.70 27.17
C LYS A 262 17.66 15.93 28.49
N ASN A 263 17.59 16.63 29.62
CA ASN A 263 17.55 16.00 30.95
C ASN A 263 16.27 15.18 31.15
N ILE A 264 15.15 15.66 30.62
CA ILE A 264 13.86 14.94 30.63
C ILE A 264 13.97 13.70 29.73
N GLY A 265 14.57 13.85 28.54
CA GLY A 265 14.81 12.73 27.63
C GLY A 265 15.66 11.61 28.23
N ILE A 266 16.76 11.96 28.90
CA ILE A 266 17.62 10.99 29.61
C ILE A 266 16.83 10.29 30.72
N ALA A 267 16.08 11.03 31.54
CA ALA A 267 15.26 10.44 32.60
C ALA A 267 14.22 9.47 32.02
N LEU A 268 13.53 9.85 30.94
CA LEU A 268 12.53 9.02 30.29
C LEU A 268 13.15 7.73 29.72
N ALA A 269 14.28 7.84 29.02
CA ALA A 269 14.97 6.68 28.47
C ALA A 269 15.47 5.72 29.55
N LEU A 270 16.03 6.25 30.64
CA LEU A 270 16.48 5.44 31.77
C LEU A 270 15.32 4.75 32.50
N THR A 271 14.19 5.44 32.68
CA THR A 271 13.01 4.82 33.31
C THR A 271 12.45 3.69 32.45
N GLY A 272 12.28 3.90 31.14
CA GLY A 272 11.84 2.85 30.22
C GLY A 272 12.81 1.66 30.19
N ALA A 273 14.11 1.92 30.14
CA ALA A 273 15.14 0.87 30.16
C ALA A 273 15.15 0.09 31.48
N LEU A 274 14.96 0.78 32.62
CA LEU A 274 14.88 0.14 33.93
C LEU A 274 13.64 -0.74 34.05
N ILE A 275 12.49 -0.29 33.52
CA ILE A 275 11.28 -1.10 33.48
C ILE A 275 11.55 -2.39 32.69
N ILE A 276 12.05 -2.28 31.45
CA ILE A 276 12.38 -3.45 30.61
C ILE A 276 13.35 -4.39 31.32
N LEU A 277 14.40 -3.87 31.95
CA LEU A 277 15.39 -4.67 32.67
C LEU A 277 14.76 -5.51 33.80
N LEU A 278 13.77 -4.94 34.50
CA LEU A 278 13.11 -5.59 35.63
C LEU A 278 11.94 -6.51 35.21
N THR A 279 11.25 -6.19 34.12
CA THR A 279 9.97 -6.82 33.76
C THR A 279 10.03 -7.75 32.56
N ALA A 280 10.95 -7.55 31.61
CA ALA A 280 10.96 -8.33 30.37
C ALA A 280 11.33 -9.81 30.58
N GLY A 281 12.05 -10.12 31.67
CA GLY A 281 12.36 -11.49 32.07
C GLY A 281 11.27 -12.22 32.86
N ARG A 282 10.06 -11.64 33.02
CA ARG A 282 9.00 -12.14 33.93
C ARG A 282 8.60 -13.61 33.74
N SER A 283 8.79 -14.16 32.54
CA SER A 283 8.47 -15.56 32.21
C SER A 283 9.46 -16.56 32.81
N LYS A 284 10.64 -16.13 33.29
CA LYS A 284 11.66 -16.99 33.89
C LYS A 284 11.53 -17.04 35.42
N LYS A 285 11.60 -18.25 35.99
CA LYS A 285 11.43 -18.48 37.45
C LYS A 285 12.59 -17.95 38.32
N ASN A 286 13.83 -17.93 37.79
CA ASN A 286 15.03 -17.52 38.55
C ASN A 286 15.33 -16.02 38.43
N ILE A 287 15.73 -15.35 39.52
CA ILE A 287 16.07 -13.91 39.57
C ILE A 287 17.18 -13.55 38.56
N PHE A 288 18.24 -14.37 38.49
CA PHE A 288 19.29 -14.22 37.47
C PHE A 288 18.76 -14.40 36.05
N GLY A 289 17.80 -15.32 35.85
CA GLY A 289 17.14 -15.50 34.57
C GLY A 289 16.27 -14.31 34.18
N LYS A 290 15.63 -13.64 35.15
CA LYS A 290 14.82 -12.43 34.94
C LYS A 290 15.69 -11.25 34.49
N LEU A 291 16.80 -10.99 35.20
CA LEU A 291 17.75 -9.92 34.85
C LEU A 291 18.46 -10.18 33.51
N PHE A 292 18.88 -11.41 33.24
CA PHE A 292 19.50 -11.76 31.96
C PHE A 292 18.50 -11.67 30.80
N GLY A 293 17.23 -12.03 31.04
CA GLY A 293 16.13 -11.78 30.10
C GLY A 293 15.94 -10.30 29.79
N GLY A 294 15.91 -9.45 30.82
CA GLY A 294 15.86 -8.00 30.68
C GLY A 294 17.03 -7.40 29.89
N PHE A 295 18.26 -7.86 30.16
CA PHE A 295 19.45 -7.44 29.41
C PHE A 295 19.38 -7.86 27.94
N SER A 296 18.94 -9.10 27.67
CA SER A 296 18.72 -9.58 26.30
C SER A 296 17.64 -8.77 25.59
N SER A 297 16.56 -8.40 26.27
CA SER A 297 15.52 -7.55 25.68
C SER A 297 16.07 -6.17 25.36
N LEU A 298 16.86 -5.55 26.24
CA LEU A 298 17.51 -4.27 25.97
C LEU A 298 18.43 -4.31 24.74
N TYR A 299 19.00 -5.47 24.39
CA TYR A 299 19.78 -5.62 23.16
C TYR A 299 18.96 -5.32 21.89
N ASN A 300 17.64 -5.47 21.93
CA ASN A 300 16.73 -5.09 20.83
C ASN A 300 16.75 -3.59 20.52
N ILE A 301 17.38 -2.75 21.36
CA ILE A 301 17.63 -1.34 21.05
C ILE A 301 18.44 -1.19 19.75
N THR A 302 19.32 -2.14 19.46
CA THR A 302 20.11 -2.17 18.22
C THR A 302 19.21 -2.36 16.99
N GLY A 303 18.20 -3.21 17.10
CA GLY A 303 17.16 -3.39 16.08
C GLY A 303 16.35 -2.12 15.87
N TYR A 304 15.81 -1.52 16.94
CA TYR A 304 15.05 -0.27 16.83
C TYR A 304 15.88 0.90 16.30
N ALA A 305 17.16 1.00 16.68
CA ALA A 305 18.08 1.98 16.11
C ALA A 305 18.31 1.74 14.62
N SER A 306 18.46 0.48 14.19
CA SER A 306 18.57 0.10 12.78
C SER A 306 17.29 0.48 12.01
N ASP A 307 16.12 0.23 12.58
CA ASP A 307 14.84 0.56 11.96
C ASP A 307 14.69 2.08 11.79
N ILE A 308 15.00 2.88 12.81
CA ILE A 308 14.95 4.35 12.72
C ILE A 308 15.99 4.87 11.72
N LEU A 309 17.21 4.33 11.73
CA LEU A 309 18.27 4.71 10.80
C LEU A 309 17.89 4.41 9.34
N SER A 310 17.09 3.37 9.12
CA SER A 310 16.51 2.99 7.83
C SER A 310 15.71 4.12 7.19
N TYR A 311 15.11 5.01 7.98
CA TYR A 311 14.35 6.17 7.48
C TYR A 311 15.20 7.27 6.85
N SER A 312 16.54 7.21 7.00
CA SER A 312 17.45 8.03 6.18
C SER A 312 17.21 7.87 4.67
N ARG A 313 16.61 6.75 4.25
CA ARG A 313 16.18 6.52 2.86
C ARG A 313 15.19 7.56 2.36
N ILE A 314 14.31 8.10 3.21
CA ILE A 314 13.34 9.14 2.80
C ILE A 314 14.10 10.33 2.22
N MET A 315 15.05 10.84 3.00
CA MET A 315 15.94 11.92 2.61
C MET A 315 16.77 11.56 1.37
N ALA A 316 17.39 10.37 1.34
CA ALA A 316 18.27 9.98 0.24
C ALA A 316 17.55 9.88 -1.12
N LEU A 317 16.33 9.35 -1.14
CA LEU A 317 15.53 9.22 -2.37
C LEU A 317 14.99 10.56 -2.87
N SER A 318 14.53 11.40 -1.95
CA SER A 318 14.09 12.76 -2.27
C SER A 318 15.25 13.62 -2.76
N LEU A 319 16.44 13.49 -2.16
CA LEU A 319 17.63 14.16 -2.67
C LEU A 319 18.02 13.65 -4.07
N SER A 320 17.97 12.33 -4.29
CA SER A 320 18.32 11.74 -5.59
C SER A 320 17.42 12.27 -6.71
N THR A 321 16.10 12.31 -6.49
CA THR A 321 15.15 12.84 -7.48
C THR A 321 15.33 14.33 -7.73
N ALA A 322 15.63 15.12 -6.69
CA ALA A 322 15.92 16.55 -6.83
C ALA A 322 17.23 16.79 -7.62
N VAL A 323 18.31 16.06 -7.28
CA VAL A 323 19.61 16.18 -7.95
C VAL A 323 19.54 15.75 -9.41
N ILE A 324 18.84 14.65 -9.73
CA ILE A 324 18.65 14.21 -11.12
C ILE A 324 17.91 15.28 -11.91
N ALA A 325 16.83 15.84 -11.36
CA ALA A 325 16.08 16.90 -12.02
C ALA A 325 16.95 18.14 -12.27
N TYR A 326 17.70 18.58 -11.25
CA TYR A 326 18.61 19.70 -11.34
C TYR A 326 19.69 19.49 -12.42
N VAL A 327 20.32 18.31 -12.47
CA VAL A 327 21.34 17.99 -13.48
C VAL A 327 20.75 17.97 -14.88
N MET A 328 19.54 17.44 -15.06
CA MET A 328 18.87 17.44 -16.38
C MET A 328 18.54 18.87 -16.84
N ASN A 329 18.11 19.74 -15.91
CA ASN A 329 17.86 21.16 -16.21
C ASN A 329 19.16 21.86 -16.64
N LEU A 330 20.23 21.66 -15.87
CA LEU A 330 21.55 22.23 -16.15
C LEU A 330 22.09 21.77 -17.52
N LEU A 331 21.98 20.48 -17.84
CA LEU A 331 22.42 19.95 -19.13
C LEU A 331 21.62 20.53 -20.31
N ALA A 332 20.32 20.73 -20.13
CA ALA A 332 19.46 21.31 -21.16
C ALA A 332 19.80 22.80 -21.38
N GLU A 333 19.98 23.57 -20.31
CA GLU A 333 20.35 24.99 -20.36
C GLU A 333 21.72 25.21 -21.03
N MET A 334 22.70 24.35 -20.76
CA MET A 334 24.03 24.43 -21.39
C MET A 334 23.99 24.27 -22.91
N VAL A 335 22.99 23.57 -23.44
CA VAL A 335 22.83 23.31 -24.88
C VAL A 335 21.95 24.36 -25.55
N MET A 336 21.19 25.16 -24.78
CA MET A 336 20.35 26.26 -25.26
C MET A 336 21.19 27.49 -25.69
N GLY A 337 21.92 27.38 -26.80
CA GLY A 337 22.66 28.49 -27.40
C GLY A 337 22.28 28.81 -28.85
N ASN A 338 21.78 27.82 -29.61
CA ASN A 338 21.44 27.93 -31.03
C ASN A 338 20.08 27.27 -31.31
N PHE A 339 19.47 27.51 -32.47
CA PHE A 339 18.19 26.86 -32.85
C PHE A 339 18.25 25.32 -32.77
N ILE A 340 19.38 24.73 -33.20
CA ILE A 340 19.66 23.28 -33.05
C ILE A 340 19.77 22.90 -31.57
N GLY A 341 20.33 23.79 -30.74
CA GLY A 341 20.46 23.61 -29.29
C GLY A 341 19.11 23.53 -28.58
N TYR A 342 18.12 24.35 -28.96
CA TYR A 342 16.76 24.24 -28.43
C TYR A 342 16.11 22.88 -28.72
N PHE A 343 16.36 22.30 -29.90
CA PHE A 343 15.87 20.97 -30.24
C PHE A 343 16.47 19.89 -29.34
N PHE A 344 17.79 19.90 -29.13
CA PHE A 344 18.45 18.97 -28.21
C PHE A 344 18.06 19.18 -26.75
N ALA A 345 17.90 20.43 -26.31
CA ALA A 345 17.42 20.75 -24.97
C ALA A 345 16.02 20.20 -24.71
N ALA A 346 15.10 20.30 -25.69
CA ALA A 346 13.76 19.71 -25.58
C ALA A 346 13.81 18.18 -25.42
N ILE A 347 14.72 17.50 -26.14
CA ILE A 347 14.92 16.05 -26.00
C ILE A 347 15.47 15.72 -24.60
N ILE A 348 16.47 16.47 -24.12
CA ILE A 348 17.06 16.28 -22.79
C ILE A 348 16.01 16.47 -21.70
N TYR A 349 15.20 17.53 -21.76
CA TYR A 349 14.10 17.75 -20.82
C TYR A 349 13.09 16.60 -20.85
N LEU A 350 12.66 16.19 -22.04
CA LEU A 350 11.67 15.12 -22.17
C LEU A 350 12.19 13.80 -21.60
N ILE A 351 13.38 13.37 -22.02
CA ILE A 351 13.96 12.10 -21.57
C ILE A 351 14.32 12.18 -20.08
N GLY A 352 14.95 13.26 -19.64
CA GLY A 352 15.41 13.46 -18.27
C GLY A 352 14.26 13.46 -17.26
N HIS A 353 13.20 14.23 -17.52
CA HIS A 353 12.05 14.30 -16.61
C HIS A 353 11.19 13.04 -16.65
N ILE A 354 11.03 12.36 -17.80
CA ILE A 354 10.34 11.06 -17.85
C ILE A 354 11.13 10.02 -17.07
N PHE A 355 12.46 9.97 -17.25
CA PHE A 355 13.33 9.06 -16.52
C PHE A 355 13.24 9.32 -15.01
N ASN A 356 13.32 10.59 -14.59
CA ASN A 356 13.24 10.94 -13.18
C ASN A 356 11.85 10.64 -12.58
N LEU A 357 10.77 10.87 -13.33
CA LEU A 357 9.41 10.51 -12.92
C LEU A 357 9.30 9.00 -12.69
N LEU A 358 9.77 8.18 -13.64
CA LEU A 358 9.67 6.72 -13.58
C LEU A 358 10.52 6.15 -12.44
N MET A 359 11.79 6.57 -12.35
CA MET A 359 12.69 6.12 -11.29
C MET A 359 12.23 6.61 -9.93
N GLY A 360 11.83 7.87 -9.81
CA GLY A 360 11.30 8.44 -8.58
C GLY A 360 10.05 7.72 -8.10
N LEU A 361 9.10 7.45 -8.99
CA LEU A 361 7.88 6.70 -8.66
C LEU A 361 8.17 5.27 -8.23
N LEU A 362 8.99 4.53 -8.99
CA LEU A 362 9.33 3.14 -8.66
C LEU A 362 10.13 3.05 -7.36
N SER A 363 11.11 3.93 -7.17
CA SER A 363 11.91 3.97 -5.96
C SER A 363 11.07 4.35 -4.74
N ALA A 364 10.24 5.40 -4.83
CA ALA A 364 9.35 5.78 -3.72
C ALA A 364 8.39 4.63 -3.37
N TYR A 365 7.76 4.00 -4.37
CA TYR A 365 6.87 2.87 -4.15
C TYR A 365 7.55 1.69 -3.45
N VAL A 366 8.69 1.23 -3.97
CA VAL A 366 9.39 0.06 -3.43
C VAL A 366 9.97 0.33 -2.04
N HIS A 367 10.58 1.50 -1.84
CA HIS A 367 11.19 1.82 -0.56
C HIS A 367 10.17 2.15 0.52
N ASP A 368 9.05 2.80 0.21
CA ASP A 368 7.97 2.99 1.18
C ASP A 368 7.31 1.66 1.52
N SER A 369 7.01 0.82 0.52
CA SER A 369 6.50 -0.54 0.77
C SER A 369 7.44 -1.33 1.70
N ARG A 370 8.76 -1.21 1.50
CA ARG A 370 9.75 -1.83 2.40
C ARG A 370 9.64 -1.29 3.83
N LEU A 371 9.54 0.03 4.01
CA LEU A 371 9.35 0.67 5.32
C LEU A 371 8.09 0.15 6.03
N GLN A 372 7.04 -0.17 5.27
CA GLN A 372 5.84 -0.80 5.82
C GLN A 372 6.08 -2.27 6.20
N TYR A 373 6.71 -3.05 5.33
CA TYR A 373 6.85 -4.50 5.53
C TYR A 373 7.85 -4.89 6.63
N ILE A 374 8.97 -4.19 6.72
CA ILE A 374 10.05 -4.58 7.65
C ILE A 374 9.93 -3.78 8.95
N GLU A 375 9.84 -2.46 8.86
CA GLU A 375 9.90 -1.58 10.02
C GLU A 375 8.55 -1.45 10.75
N PHE A 376 7.40 -1.55 10.07
CA PHE A 376 6.06 -1.44 10.67
C PHE A 376 5.38 -2.79 10.93
N PHE A 377 5.19 -3.62 9.90
CA PHE A 377 4.51 -4.93 10.04
C PHE A 377 5.28 -5.87 10.98
N GLY A 378 6.61 -5.83 10.96
CA GLY A 378 7.45 -6.63 11.87
C GLY A 378 7.21 -6.39 13.37
N LYS A 379 6.41 -5.39 13.76
CA LYS A 379 6.09 -5.09 15.17
C LYS A 379 4.83 -5.80 15.68
N PHE A 380 3.88 -6.15 14.82
CA PHE A 380 2.57 -6.67 15.25
C PHE A 380 1.88 -7.63 14.28
N TYR A 381 2.42 -7.80 13.07
CA TYR A 381 1.73 -8.46 11.97
C TYR A 381 2.45 -9.74 11.59
N GLU A 382 1.79 -10.88 11.82
CA GLU A 382 2.32 -12.20 11.44
C GLU A 382 1.89 -12.58 10.01
N GLY A 383 0.69 -12.17 9.59
CA GLY A 383 0.13 -12.46 8.28
C GLY A 383 -0.28 -13.93 8.13
N GLY A 384 -0.40 -14.39 6.88
CA GLY A 384 -0.69 -15.79 6.56
C GLY A 384 -2.18 -16.13 6.47
N GLY A 385 -3.07 -15.13 6.41
CA GLY A 385 -4.48 -15.35 6.14
C GLY A 385 -4.75 -15.77 4.69
N GLU A 386 -5.81 -16.54 4.47
CA GLU A 386 -6.34 -16.81 3.14
C GLU A 386 -7.35 -15.73 2.74
N GLU A 387 -7.38 -15.33 1.47
CA GLU A 387 -8.32 -14.30 1.00
C GLU A 387 -9.76 -14.86 0.92
N PHE A 388 -10.71 -14.11 1.46
CA PHE A 388 -12.13 -14.38 1.23
C PHE A 388 -12.51 -14.08 -0.21
N ALA A 389 -12.54 -15.12 -1.05
CA ALA A 389 -12.99 -15.07 -2.43
C ALA A 389 -14.46 -15.53 -2.54
N PRO A 390 -15.45 -14.62 -2.53
CA PRO A 390 -16.85 -15.02 -2.64
C PRO A 390 -17.16 -15.60 -4.02
N LEU A 391 -18.03 -16.60 -4.05
CA LEU A 391 -18.58 -17.13 -5.29
C LEU A 391 -19.37 -16.03 -5.99
N SER A 392 -18.80 -15.49 -7.06
CA SER A 392 -19.35 -14.34 -7.79
C SER A 392 -19.16 -14.52 -9.30
N TYR A 393 -19.98 -13.83 -10.08
CA TYR A 393 -19.85 -13.79 -11.53
C TYR A 393 -18.53 -13.11 -11.92
N LYS A 394 -17.75 -13.74 -12.80
CA LYS A 394 -16.52 -13.16 -13.32
C LYS A 394 -16.82 -12.35 -14.57
N LEU A 395 -17.10 -11.06 -14.37
CA LEU A 395 -17.45 -10.13 -15.44
C LEU A 395 -16.25 -9.23 -15.78
N LYS A 396 -15.57 -9.52 -16.89
CA LYS A 396 -14.43 -8.73 -17.35
C LYS A 396 -14.88 -7.60 -18.27
N TYR A 397 -15.78 -7.89 -19.20
CA TYR A 397 -16.16 -6.98 -20.28
C TYR A 397 -17.46 -6.23 -19.98
N ILE A 398 -18.38 -6.89 -19.27
CA ILE A 398 -19.70 -6.33 -18.97
C ILE A 398 -19.74 -5.82 -17.53
N ASP A 399 -20.47 -4.74 -17.31
CA ASP A 399 -20.80 -4.25 -15.98
C ASP A 399 -22.15 -4.84 -15.56
N GLN A 400 -22.20 -5.45 -14.36
CA GLN A 400 -23.47 -5.92 -13.81
C GLN A 400 -24.36 -4.71 -13.56
N ILE A 401 -25.50 -4.66 -14.24
CA ILE A 401 -26.57 -3.75 -13.87
C ILE A 401 -27.19 -4.34 -12.60
N GLN A 402 -26.91 -3.72 -11.45
CA GLN A 402 -27.73 -3.98 -10.27
C GLN A 402 -29.10 -3.38 -10.57
N ASP A 403 -30.07 -4.22 -10.88
CA ASP A 403 -31.47 -3.81 -10.84
C ASP A 403 -31.76 -3.35 -9.41
N GLN A 404 -31.83 -2.04 -9.22
CA GLN A 404 -32.27 -1.42 -7.97
C GLN A 404 -33.79 -1.58 -7.75
N ASP A 405 -34.49 -2.23 -8.69
CA ASP A 405 -35.95 -2.32 -8.76
C ASP A 405 -36.49 -3.76 -8.72
N ALA A 406 -35.98 -4.58 -7.79
CA ALA A 406 -36.65 -5.82 -7.38
C ALA A 406 -36.84 -5.84 -5.87
N ASN A 407 -37.59 -4.85 -5.36
CA ASN A 407 -38.25 -4.91 -4.05
C ASN A 407 -39.43 -5.89 -4.11
#